data_AF-A0AAJ1HQI1-F1
#
_entry.id   AF-A0AAJ1HQI1-F1
#
_cell.length_a   1.000
_cell.length_b   1.000
_cell.length_c   1.000
_cell.angle_alpha   90.00
_cell.angle_beta   90.00
_cell.angle_gamma   90.00
#
_symmetry.space_group_name_H-M   'P 1'
#
loop_
_entity.id
_entity.type
_entity.pdbx_description
1 polymer ?
#
loop_
_entity_poly.entity_id
_entity_poly.type
_entity_poly.pdbx_seq_one_letter_code
_entity_poly.pdbx_strand_id
1 'polypeptide(L)'
;MGSAGFIGFLSIDARSVPFYLLCEVISFVIAFLITFFYGESHDQLVNPVTATVAESETKIGTATVAEPAQPSHNKAETVLSPVSGQAEDLSKINDDVFSQKMMGDGEAIVPADGTIYAPVDGEITVAYATKHAYGLTSANEAEILIHIGQIQLT
;
A
#
# COMPACT_ATOMS: atom_id res chain seq x y z
N MET A 1 20.83 22.34 -21.71
CA MET A 1 20.30 22.48 -20.33
C MET A 1 19.94 23.94 -20.16
N GLY A 2 18.64 24.25 -20.21
CA GLY A 2 18.12 25.61 -20.35
C GLY A 2 18.27 26.45 -19.09
N SER A 3 17.98 27.74 -19.23
CA SER A 3 18.02 28.81 -18.21
C SER A 3 17.13 28.59 -16.96
N ALA A 4 16.61 27.39 -16.75
CA ALA A 4 15.66 27.04 -15.69
C ALA A 4 16.25 26.06 -14.65
N GLY A 5 17.58 25.94 -14.55
CA GLY A 5 18.25 25.21 -13.48
C GLY A 5 18.74 26.14 -12.36
N PHE A 6 19.10 25.59 -11.19
CA PHE A 6 19.66 26.34 -10.04
C PHE A 6 20.84 27.24 -10.41
N ILE A 7 21.63 26.85 -11.42
CA ILE A 7 22.74 27.65 -11.97
C ILE A 7 22.26 28.87 -12.80
N GLY A 8 21.07 28.82 -13.39
CA GLY A 8 20.47 29.91 -14.18
C GLY A 8 19.90 31.05 -13.34
N PHE A 9 19.52 30.79 -12.09
CA PHE A 9 18.97 31.79 -11.17
C PHE A 9 19.97 32.92 -10.84
N LEU A 10 21.27 32.61 -10.80
CA LEU A 10 22.35 33.60 -10.63
C LEU A 10 22.53 34.53 -11.84
N SER A 11 21.97 34.17 -13.00
CA SER A 11 22.10 34.94 -14.24
C SER A 11 20.89 35.84 -14.54
N ILE A 12 19.87 35.84 -13.67
CA ILE A 12 18.67 36.67 -13.83
C ILE A 12 18.90 38.05 -13.18
N ASP A 13 18.48 39.12 -13.85
CA ASP A 13 18.60 40.47 -13.32
C ASP A 13 17.75 40.59 -12.05
N ALA A 14 18.33 41.12 -10.96
CA ALA A 14 17.70 41.20 -9.63
C ALA A 14 16.35 41.94 -9.64
N ARG A 15 16.10 42.80 -10.64
CA ARG A 15 14.82 43.50 -10.80
C ARG A 15 13.69 42.60 -11.34
N SER A 16 14.02 41.50 -12.02
CA SER A 16 13.06 40.57 -12.64
C SER A 16 12.73 39.34 -11.76
N VAL A 17 13.51 39.11 -10.70
CA VAL A 17 13.28 38.07 -9.69
C VAL A 17 11.84 38.07 -9.12
N PRO A 18 11.22 39.20 -8.72
CA PRO A 18 9.85 39.18 -8.20
C PRO A 18 8.81 38.72 -9.24
N PHE A 19 9.03 39.01 -10.53
CA PHE A 19 8.15 38.55 -11.60
C PHE A 19 8.33 37.05 -11.87
N TYR A 20 9.57 36.55 -11.81
CA TYR A 20 9.87 35.13 -11.91
C TYR A 20 9.21 34.31 -10.78
N LEU A 21 9.37 34.75 -9.52
CA LEU A 21 8.73 34.10 -8.37
C LEU A 21 7.20 34.15 -8.44
N LEU A 22 6.63 35.24 -8.96
CA LEU A 22 5.20 35.32 -9.21
C LEU A 22 4.72 34.26 -10.21
N CYS A 23 5.44 34.08 -11.32
CA CYS A 23 5.13 33.03 -12.31
C CYS A 23 5.27 31.61 -11.74
N GLU A 24 6.27 31.36 -10.89
CA GLU A 24 6.46 30.09 -10.20
C GLU A 24 5.27 29.77 -9.28
N VAL A 25 4.89 30.72 -8.42
CA VAL A 25 3.73 30.56 -7.53
C VAL A 25 2.45 30.33 -8.32
N ILE A 26 2.21 31.08 -9.39
CA ILE A 26 1.04 30.88 -10.26
C ILE A 26 1.04 29.47 -10.86
N SER A 27 2.19 28.96 -11.30
CA SER A 27 2.31 27.62 -11.87
C SER A 27 2.00 26.53 -10.84
N PHE A 28 2.51 26.67 -9.61
CA PHE A 28 2.20 25.76 -8.50
C PHE A 28 0.72 25.78 -8.13
N VAL A 29 0.10 26.96 -8.05
CA VAL A 29 -1.32 27.10 -7.73
C VAL A 29 -2.18 26.46 -8.81
N ILE A 30 -1.87 26.68 -10.09
CA ILE A 30 -2.61 26.06 -11.21
C ILE A 30 -2.49 24.54 -11.17
N ALA A 31 -1.28 24.00 -10.98
CA ALA A 31 -1.06 22.55 -10.87
C ALA A 31 -1.80 21.95 -9.67
N PHE A 32 -1.78 22.64 -8.52
CA PHE A 32 -2.49 22.23 -7.31
C PHE A 32 -4.00 22.22 -7.54
N LEU A 33 -4.58 23.26 -8.14
CA LEU A 33 -6.01 23.32 -8.41
C LEU A 33 -6.46 22.25 -9.40
N ILE A 34 -5.69 22.02 -10.48
CA ILE A 34 -5.98 20.93 -11.42
C ILE A 34 -5.97 19.59 -10.69
N THR A 35 -4.94 19.32 -9.87
CA THR A 35 -4.84 18.08 -9.10
C THR A 35 -5.95 17.95 -8.06
N PHE A 36 -6.29 19.05 -7.37
CA PHE A 36 -7.32 19.09 -6.33
C PHE A 36 -8.72 18.81 -6.91
N PHE A 37 -9.10 19.50 -7.99
CA PHE A 37 -10.38 19.26 -8.65
C PHE A 37 -10.42 17.92 -9.40
N TYR A 38 -9.28 17.46 -9.95
CA TYR A 38 -9.19 16.12 -10.52
C TYR A 38 -9.37 15.04 -9.43
N GLY A 39 -8.78 15.24 -8.25
CA GLY A 39 -8.96 14.37 -7.08
C GLY A 39 -10.40 14.35 -6.58
N GLU A 40 -11.02 15.52 -6.40
CA GLU A 40 -12.42 15.64 -5.96
C GLU A 40 -13.41 15.03 -6.97
N SER A 41 -13.11 15.09 -8.28
CA SER A 41 -13.95 14.50 -9.34
C SER A 41 -13.68 13.01 -9.62
N HIS A 42 -12.58 12.43 -9.10
CA HIS A 42 -12.20 11.03 -9.28
C HIS A 42 -12.00 10.30 -7.93
N ASP A 43 -12.76 10.70 -6.90
CA ASP A 43 -12.72 10.24 -5.50
C ASP A 43 -13.09 8.75 -5.28
N GLN A 44 -12.95 7.92 -6.31
CA GLN A 44 -13.33 6.50 -6.32
C GLN A 44 -12.28 5.58 -6.95
N LEU A 45 -11.04 6.04 -7.25
CA LEU A 45 -10.06 5.14 -7.91
C LEU A 45 -8.62 5.14 -7.41
N VAL A 46 -8.23 5.88 -6.36
CA VAL A 46 -6.91 5.66 -5.74
C VAL A 46 -6.93 6.02 -4.26
N ASN A 47 -6.89 5.01 -3.40
CA ASN A 47 -6.10 5.06 -2.17
C ASN A 47 -5.88 3.65 -1.62
N PRO A 48 -4.75 3.35 -0.93
CA PRO A 48 -3.65 4.26 -0.59
C PRO A 48 -2.26 3.56 -0.57
N VAL A 49 -1.38 3.81 -1.55
CA VAL A 49 0.07 3.67 -1.30
C VAL A 49 0.80 4.72 -2.15
N THR A 50 1.72 5.45 -1.49
CA THR A 50 2.74 6.35 -2.05
C THR A 50 2.37 7.83 -2.24
N ALA A 51 2.48 8.59 -1.15
CA ALA A 51 3.23 9.86 -1.07
C ALA A 51 3.01 10.44 0.35
N THR A 52 3.97 10.67 1.23
CA THR A 52 5.43 10.74 1.11
C THR A 52 6.02 10.61 2.51
N VAL A 53 6.98 9.72 2.60
CA VAL A 53 8.13 9.78 3.51
C VAL A 53 8.68 11.21 3.49
N ALA A 54 8.49 11.93 4.58
CA ALA A 54 9.35 13.04 4.98
C ALA A 54 10.37 12.45 5.96
N GLU A 55 11.58 12.31 5.47
CA GLU A 55 12.85 12.47 6.18
C GLU A 55 12.78 12.46 7.73
N SER A 56 13.25 11.37 8.34
CA SER A 56 13.86 11.45 9.67
C SER A 56 15.00 10.45 9.74
N GLU A 57 16.21 10.94 9.50
CA GLU A 57 17.43 10.21 9.80
C GLU A 57 17.60 10.05 11.33
N THR A 58 17.84 8.80 11.72
CA THR A 58 18.73 8.37 12.81
C THR A 58 18.49 8.91 14.23
N LYS A 59 17.95 8.03 15.08
CA LYS A 59 18.66 7.62 16.29
C LYS A 59 18.33 6.18 16.69
N ILE A 60 19.34 5.31 16.60
CA ILE A 60 19.31 3.94 17.11
C ILE A 60 19.43 3.99 18.64
N GLY A 61 18.58 3.23 19.33
CA GLY A 61 18.67 3.03 20.78
C GLY A 61 17.58 2.10 21.35
N THR A 62 17.81 0.79 21.19
CA THR A 62 17.50 -0.31 22.13
C THR A 62 16.09 -0.48 22.70
N ALA A 63 15.48 -1.59 22.27
CA ALA A 63 14.53 -2.49 22.94
C ALA A 63 13.91 -2.05 24.28
N THR A 64 12.57 -1.93 24.29
CA THR A 64 11.71 -2.60 25.28
C THR A 64 10.32 -2.77 24.67
N VAL A 65 9.82 -3.99 24.79
CA VAL A 65 8.50 -4.50 24.43
C VAL A 65 7.41 -3.55 24.90
N ALA A 66 6.60 -3.07 23.96
CA ALA A 66 5.23 -2.63 24.21
C ALA A 66 4.42 -2.91 22.94
N GLU A 67 3.63 -3.96 23.04
CA GLU A 67 2.54 -4.36 22.15
C GLU A 67 1.73 -3.13 21.68
N PRO A 68 1.60 -2.88 20.36
CA PRO A 68 0.61 -1.93 19.90
C PRO A 68 -0.76 -2.61 20.02
N ALA A 69 -1.63 -2.00 20.83
CA ALA A 69 -3.00 -2.39 21.05
C ALA A 69 -3.72 -2.69 19.72
N GLN A 70 -4.01 -3.97 19.48
CA GLN A 70 -4.86 -4.40 18.38
C GLN A 70 -6.27 -3.82 18.55
N PRO A 71 -6.90 -3.30 17.48
CA PRO A 71 -8.33 -3.05 17.50
C PRO A 71 -9.02 -4.40 17.71
N SER A 72 -9.80 -4.52 18.79
CA SER A 72 -10.52 -5.75 19.12
C SER A 72 -11.66 -5.96 18.12
N HIS A 73 -11.40 -6.67 17.02
CA HIS A 73 -12.47 -7.31 16.26
C HIS A 73 -12.92 -8.56 17.03
N ASN A 74 -13.74 -8.36 18.06
CA ASN A 74 -14.35 -9.43 18.85
C ASN A 74 -15.51 -10.10 18.10
N LYS A 75 -15.25 -10.61 16.90
CA LYS A 75 -16.03 -11.71 16.33
C LYS A 75 -15.04 -12.81 16.03
N ALA A 76 -15.09 -13.88 16.82
CA ALA A 76 -14.34 -15.08 16.54
C ALA A 76 -14.90 -15.67 15.24
N GLU A 77 -14.16 -15.48 14.16
CA GLU A 77 -14.48 -16.02 12.85
C GLU A 77 -13.58 -17.22 12.56
N THR A 78 -14.18 -18.32 12.10
CA THR A 78 -13.43 -19.50 11.71
C THR A 78 -13.15 -19.42 10.21
N VAL A 79 -11.88 -19.18 9.87
CA VAL A 79 -11.40 -19.20 8.49
C VAL A 79 -10.85 -20.60 8.19
N LEU A 80 -11.39 -21.27 7.17
CA LEU A 80 -10.92 -22.59 6.74
C LEU A 80 -9.74 -22.47 5.78
N SER A 81 -8.95 -23.54 5.65
CA SER A 81 -7.87 -23.58 4.67
C SER A 81 -8.44 -23.55 3.24
N PRO A 82 -8.06 -22.56 2.39
CA PRO A 82 -8.56 -22.47 1.02
C PRO A 82 -7.95 -23.53 0.09
N VAL A 83 -6.85 -24.18 0.49
CA VAL A 83 -6.16 -25.20 -0.30
C VAL A 83 -5.61 -26.30 0.61
N SER A 84 -5.47 -27.52 0.07
CA SER A 84 -4.77 -28.57 0.80
C SER A 84 -3.28 -28.33 0.69
N GLY A 85 -2.52 -28.40 1.79
CA GLY A 85 -1.11 -28.04 1.72
C GLY A 85 -0.40 -28.06 3.07
N GLN A 86 0.83 -27.55 3.06
CA GLN A 86 1.62 -27.30 4.28
C GLN A 86 1.52 -25.82 4.61
N ALA A 87 1.14 -25.52 5.85
CA ALA A 87 1.11 -24.15 6.36
C ALA A 87 2.52 -23.70 6.74
N GLU A 88 2.87 -22.47 6.40
CA GLU A 88 4.16 -21.84 6.63
C GLU A 88 3.96 -20.41 7.15
N ASP A 89 4.85 -20.01 8.04
CA ASP A 89 4.85 -18.66 8.62
C ASP A 89 5.13 -17.61 7.53
N LEU A 90 4.39 -16.50 7.55
CA LEU A 90 4.56 -15.38 6.63
C LEU A 90 6.01 -14.86 6.62
N SER A 91 6.71 -14.93 7.75
CA SER A 91 8.11 -14.48 7.88
C SER A 91 9.11 -15.25 7.02
N LYS A 92 8.77 -16.46 6.55
CA LYS A 92 9.65 -17.28 5.69
C LYS A 92 9.49 -16.96 4.20
N ILE A 93 8.48 -16.18 3.84
CA ILE A 93 8.19 -15.79 2.46
C ILE A 93 9.15 -14.69 2.03
N ASN A 94 9.79 -14.86 0.87
CA ASN A 94 10.64 -13.85 0.25
C ASN A 94 9.82 -12.74 -0.46
N ASP A 95 8.85 -12.17 0.24
CA ASP A 95 8.06 -11.01 -0.19
C ASP A 95 7.87 -10.09 1.03
N ASP A 96 8.42 -8.88 0.97
CA ASP A 96 8.38 -7.91 2.06
C ASP A 96 6.94 -7.54 2.45
N VAL A 97 6.00 -7.52 1.50
CA VAL A 97 4.61 -7.13 1.75
C VAL A 97 3.92 -8.12 2.69
N PHE A 98 4.18 -9.42 2.51
CA PHE A 98 3.59 -10.48 3.31
C PHE A 98 4.42 -10.82 4.55
N SER A 99 5.75 -10.89 4.43
CA SER A 99 6.63 -11.23 5.55
C SER A 99 6.65 -10.17 6.65
N GLN A 100 6.45 -8.90 6.30
CA GLN A 100 6.28 -7.81 7.26
C GLN A 100 4.83 -7.59 7.70
N LYS A 101 3.89 -8.45 7.25
CA LYS A 101 2.46 -8.37 7.59
C LYS A 101 1.82 -7.02 7.27
N MET A 102 2.31 -6.32 6.24
CA MET A 102 1.79 -4.99 5.87
C MET A 102 0.33 -5.03 5.41
N MET A 103 -0.11 -6.18 4.88
CA MET A 103 -1.49 -6.42 4.43
C MET A 103 -2.38 -7.07 5.52
N GLY A 104 -1.84 -7.26 6.73
CA GLY A 104 -2.54 -7.92 7.84
C GLY A 104 -1.86 -9.21 8.29
N ASP A 105 -2.39 -9.75 9.39
CA ASP A 105 -2.01 -11.07 9.89
C ASP A 105 -2.60 -12.17 9.01
N GLY A 106 -1.88 -13.29 8.91
CA GLY A 106 -2.29 -14.45 8.13
C GLY A 106 -1.25 -15.55 8.15
N GLU A 107 -1.40 -16.49 7.23
CA GLU A 107 -0.51 -17.64 7.07
C GLU A 107 -0.35 -17.98 5.58
N ALA A 108 0.84 -18.44 5.19
CA ALA A 108 1.06 -18.95 3.84
C ALA A 108 0.81 -20.44 3.78
N ILE A 109 0.32 -20.93 2.64
CA ILE A 109 0.11 -22.36 2.42
C ILE A 109 0.81 -22.75 1.12
N VAL A 110 1.69 -23.74 1.20
CA VAL A 110 2.27 -24.40 0.03
C VAL A 110 1.25 -25.42 -0.48
N PRO A 111 0.60 -25.17 -1.63
CA PRO A 111 -0.50 -26.00 -2.10
C PRO A 111 0.00 -27.37 -2.57
N ALA A 112 -0.70 -28.42 -2.18
CA ALA A 112 -0.52 -29.79 -2.67
C ALA A 112 -1.36 -30.06 -3.93
N ASP A 113 -2.46 -29.33 -4.10
CA ASP A 113 -3.36 -29.39 -5.25
C ASP A 113 -3.58 -28.00 -5.88
N GLY A 114 -4.01 -27.98 -7.13
CA GLY A 114 -4.26 -26.74 -7.87
C GLY A 114 -5.67 -26.16 -7.70
N THR A 115 -6.46 -26.70 -6.76
CA THR A 115 -7.86 -26.29 -6.59
C THR A 115 -7.98 -25.41 -5.36
N ILE A 116 -8.37 -24.14 -5.57
CA ILE A 116 -8.58 -23.17 -4.50
C ILE A 116 -10.07 -23.10 -4.21
N TYR A 117 -10.41 -23.24 -2.92
CA TYR A 117 -11.77 -23.16 -2.40
C TYR A 117 -11.95 -21.87 -1.60
N ALA A 118 -13.21 -21.45 -1.43
CA ALA A 118 -13.53 -20.33 -0.55
C ALA A 118 -13.27 -20.74 0.93
N PRO A 119 -12.51 -19.94 1.69
CA PRO A 119 -12.20 -20.25 3.09
C PRO A 119 -13.35 -19.94 4.04
N VAL A 120 -14.31 -19.11 3.62
CA VAL A 120 -15.50 -18.71 4.39
C VAL A 120 -16.69 -18.47 3.46
N ASP A 121 -17.89 -18.48 4.02
CA ASP A 121 -19.10 -18.00 3.35
C ASP A 121 -19.11 -16.46 3.33
N GLY A 122 -19.20 -15.88 2.14
CA GLY A 122 -19.14 -14.42 1.97
C GLY A 122 -19.34 -13.97 0.54
N GLU A 123 -19.10 -12.68 0.31
CA GLU A 123 -19.15 -12.04 -1.00
C GLU A 123 -17.73 -11.78 -1.52
N ILE A 124 -17.51 -12.03 -2.82
CA ILE A 124 -16.25 -11.67 -3.48
C ILE A 124 -16.28 -10.17 -3.78
N THR A 125 -15.50 -9.38 -3.05
CA THR A 125 -15.42 -7.93 -3.22
C THR A 125 -14.36 -7.52 -4.23
N VAL A 126 -13.31 -8.32 -4.37
CA VAL A 126 -12.21 -8.05 -5.30
C VAL A 126 -11.85 -9.30 -6.08
N ALA A 127 -11.84 -9.22 -7.40
CA ALA A 127 -11.33 -10.28 -8.26
C ALA A 127 -10.42 -9.66 -9.33
N TYR A 128 -9.13 -9.98 -9.26
CA TYR A 128 -8.16 -9.45 -10.23
C TYR A 128 -8.31 -10.17 -11.58
N ALA A 129 -8.20 -9.44 -12.69
CA ALA A 129 -8.36 -9.99 -14.04
C ALA A 129 -7.38 -11.14 -14.35
N THR A 130 -6.19 -11.10 -13.75
CA THR A 130 -5.13 -12.12 -13.86
C THR A 130 -5.37 -13.34 -12.98
N LYS A 131 -6.45 -13.39 -12.18
CA LYS A 131 -6.89 -14.55 -11.38
C LYS A 131 -5.91 -15.04 -10.31
N HIS A 132 -4.92 -14.22 -9.98
CA HIS A 132 -3.91 -14.51 -8.97
C HIS A 132 -4.30 -14.02 -7.57
N ALA A 133 -5.38 -13.25 -7.42
CA ALA A 133 -5.83 -12.79 -6.11
C ALA A 133 -7.34 -12.56 -6.05
N TYR A 134 -7.90 -12.81 -4.87
CA TYR A 134 -9.32 -12.70 -4.58
C TYR A 134 -9.51 -12.10 -3.18
N GLY A 135 -10.29 -11.03 -3.08
CA GLY A 135 -10.75 -10.46 -1.82
C GLY A 135 -12.16 -10.94 -1.53
N LEU A 136 -12.40 -11.38 -0.30
CA LEU A 136 -13.68 -11.84 0.20
C LEU A 136 -14.06 -11.03 1.43
N THR A 137 -15.34 -10.68 1.53
CA THR A 137 -15.92 -10.16 2.77
C THR A 137 -16.87 -11.19 3.33
N SER A 138 -16.56 -11.67 4.53
CA SER A 138 -17.37 -12.66 5.23
C SER A 138 -18.71 -12.10 5.68
N ALA A 139 -19.69 -12.98 5.93
CA ALA A 139 -20.93 -12.63 6.63
C ALA A 139 -20.70 -12.00 8.02
N ASN A 140 -19.53 -12.23 8.61
CA ASN A 140 -19.12 -11.62 9.89
C ASN A 140 -18.37 -10.29 9.73
N GLU A 141 -18.30 -9.76 8.51
CA GLU A 141 -17.64 -8.50 8.13
C GLU A 141 -16.10 -8.55 8.17
N ALA A 142 -15.48 -9.74 8.31
CA ALA A 142 -14.04 -9.86 8.11
C ALA A 142 -13.66 -9.78 6.63
N GLU A 143 -12.61 -9.02 6.35
CA GLU A 143 -11.99 -8.92 5.03
C GLU A 143 -10.85 -9.94 4.93
N ILE A 144 -10.92 -10.80 3.92
CA ILE A 144 -9.98 -11.89 3.70
C ILE A 144 -9.40 -11.74 2.30
N LEU A 145 -8.06 -11.72 2.20
CA LEU A 145 -7.35 -11.66 0.93
C LEU A 145 -6.64 -12.99 0.66
N ILE A 146 -6.97 -13.61 -0.47
CA ILE A 146 -6.27 -14.78 -0.99
C ILE A 146 -5.36 -14.32 -2.12
N HIS A 147 -4.05 -14.53 -1.97
CA HIS A 147 -3.06 -14.25 -3.02
C HIS A 147 -2.35 -15.53 -3.44
N ILE A 148 -2.38 -15.82 -4.74
CA ILE A 148 -1.79 -16.99 -5.40
C ILE A 148 -0.54 -16.51 -6.13
N GLY A 149 0.58 -16.57 -5.42
CA GLY A 149 1.89 -16.15 -5.91
C GLY A 149 2.92 -17.28 -5.88
N GLN A 150 4.12 -16.98 -6.36
CA GLN A 150 5.29 -17.82 -6.14
C GLN A 150 5.75 -17.63 -4.69
N ILE A 151 5.48 -18.60 -3.82
CA ILE A 151 6.07 -18.61 -2.48
C ILE A 151 7.52 -19.08 -2.63
N GLN A 152 8.46 -18.14 -2.70
CA GLN A 152 9.88 -18.46 -2.63
C GLN A 152 10.24 -18.49 -1.14
N LEU A 153 10.47 -19.70 -0.61
CA LEU A 153 11.02 -19.84 0.74
C LEU A 153 12.49 -19.46 0.72
N THR A 154 12.93 -18.76 1.75
CA THR A 154 14.33 -18.32 1.91
C THR A 154 15.20 -19.42 2.50
#